data_AF-B5VYP9-F1
#
_entry.id   AF-B5VYP9-F1
#
_cell.length_a   1.000
_cell.length_b   1.000
_cell.length_c   1.000
_cell.angle_alpha   90.00
_cell.angle_beta   90.00
_cell.angle_gamma   90.00
#
_symmetry.space_group_name_H-M   'P 1'
#
loop_
_entity.id
_entity.type
_entity.pdbx_description
1 polymer ?
#
loop_
_entity_poly.entity_id
_entity_poly.type
_entity_poly.pdbx_seq_one_letter_code
_entity_poly.pdbx_strand_id
1 'polypeptide(L)'
;MVTWAKLFPLRGIANIGRNQDNPNMLSMDNLNQISMKQLLWLTGLILLAPMALVGCAPETETATETANEIVTNGQEGGTLTLIADAEDRMREGFVSKDGWELNFNHAHATFNNIRAYQAQSPFDPDTDSQPDYITLVELLNSPTTVDLVGGTEDTPTVTTAIAPPGHYNALSWEMVTATEGEFAGSTLVLDGTAERDGRTINFTIALNKPVAHFCGEYVGDERKGFLEANGVAKLETTFHFDHFFGRSDRPIDQSPNDEAIGFQPFANIAEGDTLNVTSEELQQLLTEEEYNTLVFSVTELGHVGEGHCRIELL
;
A
#
# COMPACT_ATOMS: atom_id res chain seq x y z
N MET A 1 -5.19 18.72 -27.70
CA MET A 1 -4.19 17.67 -27.99
C MET A 1 -2.81 18.30 -28.00
N VAL A 2 -2.14 18.31 -26.85
CA VAL A 2 -0.70 18.61 -26.74
C VAL A 2 -0.16 17.63 -25.71
N THR A 3 0.70 16.74 -26.18
CA THR A 3 1.41 15.72 -25.42
C THR A 3 2.53 16.35 -24.61
N TRP A 4 2.53 16.16 -23.29
CA TRP A 4 3.69 16.44 -22.44
C TRP A 4 4.41 15.13 -22.15
N ALA A 5 5.60 14.99 -22.74
CA ALA A 5 6.56 13.97 -22.40
C ALA A 5 7.85 14.65 -21.96
N LYS A 6 8.37 14.19 -20.82
CA LYS A 6 9.72 14.41 -20.26
C LYS A 6 9.96 15.74 -19.55
N LEU A 7 10.19 15.64 -18.24
CA LEU A 7 11.45 16.04 -17.60
C LEU A 7 11.42 15.71 -16.09
N PHE A 8 12.05 14.60 -15.70
CA PHE A 8 12.72 14.46 -14.39
C PHE A 8 13.82 13.41 -14.52
N PRO A 9 15.08 13.69 -14.14
CA PRO A 9 16.09 12.67 -13.92
C PRO A 9 16.06 12.23 -12.45
N LEU A 10 15.81 10.93 -12.22
CA LEU A 10 16.05 10.25 -10.95
C LEU A 10 17.54 10.37 -10.58
N ARG A 11 17.84 10.98 -9.43
CA ARG A 11 19.18 10.93 -8.84
C ARG A 11 19.38 9.57 -8.17
N GLY A 12 20.21 8.74 -8.80
CA GLY A 12 20.69 7.49 -8.21
C GLY A 12 21.57 7.75 -6.98
N ILE A 13 21.31 6.99 -5.93
CA ILE A 13 22.11 6.93 -4.71
C ILE A 13 23.46 6.27 -5.05
N ALA A 14 24.53 6.96 -4.65
CA ALA A 14 25.90 6.56 -4.94
C ALA A 14 26.37 5.39 -4.07
N ASN A 15 26.98 4.43 -4.76
CA ASN A 15 27.74 3.28 -4.30
C ASN A 15 28.84 3.68 -3.29
N ILE A 16 28.81 3.12 -2.07
CA ILE A 16 29.93 3.21 -1.11
C ILE A 16 30.77 1.93 -1.25
N GLY A 17 32.05 2.14 -1.54
CA GLY A 17 33.00 1.14 -2.03
C GLY A 17 33.43 0.07 -1.01
N ARG A 18 33.73 -1.09 -1.59
CA ARG A 18 34.53 -2.17 -0.96
C ARG A 18 35.93 -1.65 -0.61
N ASN A 19 36.39 -1.97 0.58
CA ASN A 19 37.81 -1.94 0.91
C ASN A 19 38.26 -3.40 1.17
N GLN A 20 39.11 -3.92 0.28
CA GLN A 20 39.88 -5.13 0.51
C GLN A 20 41.21 -4.73 1.16
N ASP A 21 41.62 -5.46 2.20
CA ASP A 21 43.00 -5.91 2.43
C ASP A 21 43.17 -6.37 3.88
N ASN A 22 43.37 -7.68 4.11
CA ASN A 22 44.47 -8.19 4.94
C ASN A 22 44.64 -9.71 4.78
N PRO A 23 45.85 -10.22 4.47
CA PRO A 23 46.17 -11.64 4.42
C PRO A 23 46.84 -12.14 5.71
N ASN A 24 46.66 -13.44 6.01
CA ASN A 24 47.42 -14.34 6.90
C ASN A 24 46.43 -15.29 7.61
N MET A 25 46.62 -16.60 7.78
CA MET A 25 47.61 -17.61 7.40
C MET A 25 47.09 -18.94 8.03
N LEU A 26 47.51 -20.10 7.50
CA LEU A 26 47.42 -21.46 8.09
C LEU A 26 46.04 -22.15 8.00
N SER A 27 45.88 -23.46 7.83
CA SER A 27 46.71 -24.60 7.42
C SER A 27 45.74 -25.80 7.34
N MET A 28 46.07 -26.76 6.47
CA MET A 28 45.55 -28.12 6.27
C MET A 28 44.63 -28.73 7.35
N ASP A 29 43.55 -29.38 6.92
CA ASP A 29 43.20 -30.76 7.34
C ASP A 29 42.14 -31.42 6.44
N ASN A 30 42.65 -32.32 5.59
CA ASN A 30 42.25 -33.71 5.34
C ASN A 30 40.81 -34.26 5.60
N LEU A 31 40.46 -35.20 4.70
CA LEU A 31 39.55 -36.37 4.83
C LEU A 31 38.08 -36.22 4.41
N ASN A 32 37.73 -36.72 3.21
CA ASN A 32 37.18 -38.08 3.08
C ASN A 32 36.99 -38.49 1.62
N GLN A 33 37.80 -39.44 1.17
CA GLN A 33 37.49 -40.33 0.05
C GLN A 33 36.73 -41.53 0.59
N ILE A 34 35.59 -41.88 -0.01
CA ILE A 34 34.99 -43.21 0.16
C ILE A 34 35.17 -43.99 -1.14
N SER A 35 35.86 -45.12 -0.98
CA SER A 35 36.34 -46.05 -1.98
C SER A 35 35.22 -46.98 -2.47
N MET A 36 35.14 -47.14 -3.79
CA MET A 36 34.30 -48.08 -4.51
C MET A 36 35.11 -49.36 -4.83
N LYS A 37 34.86 -50.48 -4.13
CA LYS A 37 35.33 -51.83 -4.51
C LYS A 37 34.31 -52.88 -4.04
N GLN A 38 33.61 -53.52 -4.99
CA GLN A 38 33.81 -54.90 -5.49
C GLN A 38 33.23 -56.01 -4.59
N LEU A 39 32.32 -56.83 -5.13
CA LEU A 39 32.37 -58.32 -5.29
C LEU A 39 30.93 -58.85 -5.57
N LEU A 40 30.53 -59.33 -6.75
CA LEU A 40 30.83 -60.55 -7.54
C LEU A 40 29.78 -61.70 -7.36
N TRP A 41 28.96 -61.90 -8.42
CA TRP A 41 28.48 -63.17 -9.05
C TRP A 41 27.38 -64.03 -8.43
N LEU A 42 26.31 -64.32 -9.21
CA LEU A 42 26.06 -65.66 -9.76
C LEU A 42 25.03 -65.66 -10.91
N THR A 43 25.15 -66.70 -11.72
CA THR A 43 24.57 -67.01 -13.04
C THR A 43 23.12 -67.53 -13.04
N GLY A 44 22.38 -67.17 -14.11
CA GLY A 44 21.58 -68.10 -14.92
C GLY A 44 20.11 -68.31 -14.56
N LEU A 45 19.20 -67.91 -15.46
CA LEU A 45 18.26 -68.83 -16.14
C LEU A 45 17.48 -68.05 -17.22
N ILE A 46 17.60 -68.49 -18.47
CA ILE A 46 16.79 -68.04 -19.60
C ILE A 46 15.43 -68.73 -19.49
N LEU A 47 14.35 -67.97 -19.35
CA LEU A 47 12.99 -68.45 -19.56
C LEU A 47 12.24 -67.45 -20.45
N LEU A 48 11.80 -67.94 -21.61
CA LEU A 48 10.89 -67.23 -22.52
C LEU A 48 9.52 -67.05 -21.86
N ALA A 49 9.01 -65.82 -21.88
CA ALA A 49 7.59 -65.52 -21.73
C ALA A 49 7.20 -64.38 -22.70
N PRO A 50 6.08 -64.48 -23.45
CA PRO A 50 5.57 -63.40 -24.26
C PRO A 50 4.74 -62.48 -23.36
N MET A 51 5.34 -61.38 -22.89
CA MET A 51 4.59 -60.32 -22.21
C MET A 51 4.25 -59.21 -23.20
N ALA A 52 2.97 -58.85 -23.18
CA ALA A 52 2.38 -57.78 -23.94
C ALA A 52 3.20 -56.49 -23.86
N LEU A 53 3.45 -55.88 -25.02
CA LEU A 53 3.93 -54.51 -25.11
C LEU A 53 2.81 -53.58 -24.61
N VAL A 54 2.74 -53.38 -23.31
CA VAL A 54 2.16 -52.18 -22.71
C VAL A 54 3.17 -51.08 -22.95
N GLY A 55 2.80 -50.11 -23.79
CA GLY A 55 3.63 -48.94 -24.04
C GLY A 55 3.80 -48.15 -22.75
N CYS A 56 5.03 -48.07 -22.25
CA CYS A 56 5.43 -47.02 -21.33
C CYS A 56 5.56 -45.73 -22.14
N ALA A 57 4.47 -44.97 -22.22
CA ALA A 57 4.62 -43.53 -22.38
C ALA A 57 5.21 -42.99 -21.07
N PRO A 58 6.21 -42.09 -21.10
CA PRO A 58 6.56 -41.36 -19.91
C PRO A 58 5.31 -40.61 -19.45
N GLU A 59 4.90 -40.85 -18.20
CA GLU A 59 3.93 -40.03 -17.49
C GLU A 59 4.45 -38.60 -17.60
N THR A 60 3.84 -37.84 -18.50
CA THR A 60 4.05 -36.41 -18.58
C THR A 60 3.35 -35.89 -17.33
N GLU A 61 4.12 -35.64 -16.28
CA GLU A 61 3.69 -34.75 -15.21
C GLU A 61 3.25 -33.47 -15.90
N THR A 62 1.95 -33.38 -16.14
CA THR A 62 1.33 -32.14 -16.57
C THR A 62 1.42 -31.31 -15.32
N ALA A 63 2.41 -30.42 -15.25
CA ALA A 63 2.38 -29.31 -14.32
C ALA A 63 1.02 -28.64 -14.57
N THR A 64 0.06 -28.91 -13.69
CA THR A 64 -1.14 -28.08 -13.59
C THR A 64 -0.61 -26.70 -13.29
N GLU A 65 -0.57 -25.83 -14.30
CA GLU A 65 -0.55 -24.40 -14.06
C GLU A 65 -1.76 -24.14 -13.16
N THR A 66 -1.51 -23.93 -11.88
CA THR A 66 -2.53 -23.51 -10.93
C THR A 66 -2.96 -22.13 -11.42
N ALA A 67 -4.08 -22.08 -12.14
CA ALA A 67 -4.59 -20.82 -12.64
C ALA A 67 -4.90 -19.91 -11.44
N ASN A 68 -4.46 -18.65 -11.53
CA ASN A 68 -4.76 -17.67 -10.50
C ASN A 68 -6.27 -17.56 -10.31
N GLU A 69 -6.72 -17.57 -9.05
CA GLU A 69 -8.13 -17.53 -8.70
C GLU A 69 -8.58 -16.09 -8.43
N ILE A 70 -9.70 -15.68 -9.02
CA ILE A 70 -10.38 -14.42 -8.74
C ILE A 70 -11.68 -14.73 -8.00
N VAL A 71 -11.85 -14.17 -6.81
CA VAL A 71 -13.00 -14.35 -5.95
C VAL A 71 -13.72 -13.03 -5.77
N THR A 72 -15.02 -13.00 -6.05
CA THR A 72 -15.88 -11.87 -5.72
C THR A 72 -16.87 -12.33 -4.65
N ASN A 73 -16.65 -11.92 -3.40
CA ASN A 73 -17.48 -12.25 -2.23
C ASN A 73 -17.91 -13.73 -2.17
N GLY A 74 -16.99 -14.59 -1.72
CA GLY A 74 -17.13 -16.05 -1.75
C GLY A 74 -18.36 -16.58 -0.99
N GLN A 75 -18.73 -17.84 -1.24
CA GLN A 75 -19.86 -18.48 -0.54
C GLN A 75 -19.46 -19.21 0.74
N GLU A 76 -18.17 -19.60 0.84
CA GLU A 76 -17.60 -20.32 1.98
C GLU A 76 -16.21 -19.74 2.27
N GLY A 77 -15.84 -19.62 3.55
CA GLY A 77 -14.55 -19.07 3.95
C GLY A 77 -14.58 -18.34 5.29
N GLY A 78 -13.64 -17.43 5.49
CA GLY A 78 -13.64 -16.47 6.58
C GLY A 78 -14.10 -15.09 6.13
N THR A 79 -14.21 -14.16 7.08
CA THR A 79 -14.57 -12.75 6.82
C THR A 79 -13.30 -11.90 6.73
N LEU A 80 -13.08 -11.25 5.59
CA LEU A 80 -12.01 -10.29 5.39
C LEU A 80 -12.60 -8.88 5.48
N THR A 81 -12.11 -8.09 6.43
CA THR A 81 -12.58 -6.73 6.70
C THR A 81 -11.47 -5.75 6.35
N LEU A 82 -11.75 -4.79 5.47
CA LEU A 82 -10.83 -3.67 5.24
C LEU A 82 -11.24 -2.48 6.10
N ILE A 83 -10.30 -1.97 6.88
CA ILE A 83 -10.45 -0.72 7.64
C ILE A 83 -9.61 0.40 7.01
N ALA A 84 -10.01 1.64 7.22
CA ALA A 84 -9.24 2.82 6.85
C ALA A 84 -8.82 3.57 8.11
N ASP A 85 -7.53 3.51 8.43
CA ASP A 85 -6.96 4.18 9.60
C ASP A 85 -6.27 5.48 9.19
N ALA A 86 -6.71 6.61 9.75
CA ALA A 86 -6.04 7.89 9.57
C ALA A 86 -5.22 8.31 10.80
N GLU A 87 -4.83 7.29 11.58
CA GLU A 87 -4.13 7.40 12.86
C GLU A 87 -4.97 8.15 13.92
N ASP A 88 -4.48 8.14 15.16
CA ASP A 88 -5.13 8.91 16.24
C ASP A 88 -5.14 10.41 15.94
N ARG A 89 -4.22 10.90 15.09
CA ARG A 89 -4.07 12.33 14.75
C ARG A 89 -5.32 12.95 14.17
N MET A 90 -6.07 12.23 13.32
CA MET A 90 -7.30 12.77 12.75
C MET A 90 -8.46 12.79 13.76
N ARG A 91 -8.40 11.97 14.82
CA ARG A 91 -9.39 11.92 15.89
C ARG A 91 -9.09 12.91 17.02
N GLU A 92 -7.81 13.00 17.40
CA GLU A 92 -7.34 13.79 18.54
C GLU A 92 -6.91 15.21 18.13
N GLY A 93 -6.71 15.45 16.84
CA GLY A 93 -6.05 16.64 16.34
C GLY A 93 -4.53 16.58 16.50
N PHE A 94 -3.83 17.50 15.84
CA PHE A 94 -2.37 17.62 15.95
C PHE A 94 -1.87 18.98 15.49
N VAL A 95 -0.61 19.29 15.79
CA VAL A 95 0.02 20.56 15.39
C VAL A 95 0.86 20.35 14.12
N SER A 96 0.52 21.10 13.07
CA SER A 96 1.22 21.10 11.78
C SER A 96 2.68 21.59 11.89
N LYS A 97 3.48 21.39 10.84
CA LYS A 97 4.87 21.86 10.80
C LYS A 97 5.04 23.38 10.96
N ASP A 98 4.00 24.13 10.64
CA ASP A 98 3.95 25.59 10.72
C ASP A 98 3.16 26.08 11.94
N GLY A 99 2.89 25.20 12.90
CA GLY A 99 2.42 25.54 14.23
C GLY A 99 0.92 25.82 14.34
N TRP A 100 0.11 25.35 13.38
CA TRP A 100 -1.34 25.39 13.47
C TRP A 100 -1.85 24.14 14.19
N GLU A 101 -2.66 24.34 15.23
CA GLU A 101 -3.39 23.27 15.89
C GLU A 101 -4.59 22.88 15.02
N LEU A 102 -4.57 21.67 14.47
CA LEU A 102 -5.57 21.14 13.56
C LEU A 102 -6.50 20.21 14.31
N ASN A 103 -7.80 20.42 14.16
CA ASN A 103 -8.85 19.53 14.61
C ASN A 103 -9.75 19.21 13.41
N PHE A 104 -10.18 17.97 13.27
CA PHE A 104 -10.99 17.52 12.13
C PHE A 104 -12.37 17.11 12.61
N ASN A 105 -13.40 17.67 11.98
CA ASN A 105 -14.76 17.18 12.17
C ASN A 105 -14.96 15.94 11.31
N HIS A 106 -14.50 16.00 10.05
CA HIS A 106 -14.62 14.93 9.07
C HIS A 106 -13.43 14.91 8.11
N ALA A 107 -13.11 13.72 7.60
CA ALA A 107 -12.17 13.54 6.51
C ALA A 107 -12.69 12.47 5.57
N HIS A 108 -13.32 12.86 4.47
CA HIS A 108 -13.99 11.93 3.57
C HIS A 108 -13.07 11.52 2.42
N ALA A 109 -12.78 10.23 2.29
CA ALA A 109 -12.07 9.66 1.14
C ALA A 109 -12.99 8.71 0.35
N THR A 110 -12.94 8.80 -0.97
CA THR A 110 -13.74 7.94 -1.85
C THR A 110 -12.90 6.81 -2.41
N PHE A 111 -13.22 5.59 -1.99
CA PHE A 111 -12.52 4.36 -2.37
C PHE A 111 -13.19 3.68 -3.55
N ASN A 112 -12.40 3.00 -4.38
CA ASN A 112 -12.90 2.03 -5.36
C ASN A 112 -11.84 0.95 -5.65
N ASN A 113 -12.23 -0.06 -6.43
CA ASN A 113 -11.34 -1.07 -7.00
C ASN A 113 -10.40 -1.71 -5.97
N ILE A 114 -10.94 -2.05 -4.81
CA ILE A 114 -10.18 -2.62 -3.70
C ILE A 114 -10.01 -4.11 -3.92
N ARG A 115 -8.77 -4.58 -3.90
CA ARG A 115 -8.40 -5.98 -4.07
C ARG A 115 -7.38 -6.43 -3.04
N ALA A 116 -7.63 -7.58 -2.43
CA ALA A 116 -6.70 -8.22 -1.52
C ALA A 116 -6.09 -9.46 -2.19
N TYR A 117 -4.81 -9.68 -1.97
CA TYR A 117 -4.05 -10.71 -2.68
C TYR A 117 -3.40 -11.68 -1.70
N GLN A 118 -3.53 -12.97 -2.00
CA GLN A 118 -2.59 -13.98 -1.52
C GLN A 118 -1.51 -14.13 -2.59
N ALA A 119 -0.36 -13.49 -2.38
CA ALA A 119 0.74 -13.43 -3.33
C ALA A 119 1.74 -14.57 -3.11
N GLN A 120 2.28 -15.11 -4.22
CA GLN A 120 3.27 -16.19 -4.17
C GLN A 120 4.63 -15.68 -3.63
N SER A 121 5.00 -14.47 -4.03
CA SER A 121 6.17 -13.75 -3.54
C SER A 121 5.74 -12.45 -2.86
N PRO A 122 6.49 -11.94 -1.87
CA PRO A 122 6.25 -10.60 -1.34
C PRO A 122 6.27 -9.57 -2.47
N PHE A 123 5.27 -8.70 -2.50
CA PHE A 123 5.22 -7.59 -3.45
C PHE A 123 6.16 -6.47 -2.97
N ASP A 124 7.03 -5.99 -3.86
CA ASP A 124 7.91 -4.84 -3.60
C ASP A 124 7.40 -3.60 -4.35
N PRO A 125 6.82 -2.59 -3.65
CA PRO A 125 6.27 -1.39 -4.29
C PRO A 125 7.31 -0.56 -5.06
N ASP A 126 8.60 -0.69 -4.74
CA ASP A 126 9.66 0.10 -5.39
C ASP A 126 10.06 -0.49 -6.76
N THR A 127 9.90 -1.80 -6.94
CA THR A 127 10.44 -2.52 -8.10
C THR A 127 9.38 -3.25 -8.94
N ASP A 128 8.31 -3.72 -8.31
CA ASP A 128 7.23 -4.44 -8.98
C ASP A 128 6.18 -3.47 -9.55
N SER A 129 5.41 -3.94 -10.53
CA SER A 129 4.29 -3.17 -11.10
C SER A 129 2.94 -3.52 -10.47
N GLN A 130 2.75 -4.78 -10.10
CA GLN A 130 1.52 -5.29 -9.47
C GLN A 130 1.81 -6.58 -8.68
N PRO A 131 1.00 -6.95 -7.68
CA PRO A 131 1.16 -8.20 -6.96
C PRO A 131 1.05 -9.44 -7.87
N ASP A 132 1.98 -10.38 -7.74
CA ASP A 132 1.91 -11.71 -8.37
C ASP A 132 1.12 -12.67 -7.46
N TYR A 133 -0.13 -12.94 -7.84
CA TYR A 133 -1.11 -13.55 -6.94
C TYR A 133 -1.48 -14.98 -7.31
N ILE A 134 -1.72 -15.79 -6.27
CA ILE A 134 -2.38 -17.09 -6.38
C ILE A 134 -3.90 -16.89 -6.26
N THR A 135 -4.33 -16.06 -5.31
CA THR A 135 -5.73 -15.71 -5.06
C THR A 135 -5.87 -14.20 -4.99
N LEU A 136 -6.89 -13.66 -5.66
CA LEU A 136 -7.30 -12.26 -5.63
C LEU A 136 -8.76 -12.20 -5.16
N VAL A 137 -9.03 -11.39 -4.14
CA VAL A 137 -10.39 -11.12 -3.66
C VAL A 137 -10.75 -9.68 -4.00
N GLU A 138 -11.81 -9.51 -4.79
CA GLU A 138 -12.40 -8.19 -5.04
C GLU A 138 -13.28 -7.80 -3.85
N LEU A 139 -12.83 -6.80 -3.09
CA LEU A 139 -13.49 -6.32 -1.87
C LEU A 139 -14.47 -5.19 -2.14
N LEU A 140 -14.21 -4.37 -3.17
CA LEU A 140 -15.06 -3.24 -3.57
C LEU A 140 -14.83 -2.93 -5.05
N ASN A 141 -15.91 -2.75 -5.82
CA ASN A 141 -15.87 -2.43 -7.25
C ASN A 141 -16.81 -1.27 -7.66
N SER A 142 -17.34 -0.55 -6.66
CA SER A 142 -18.11 0.67 -6.85
C SER A 142 -17.62 1.75 -5.90
N PRO A 143 -17.53 3.02 -6.35
CA PRO A 143 -17.10 4.13 -5.49
C PRO A 143 -17.88 4.17 -4.17
N THR A 144 -17.15 4.24 -3.06
CA THR A 144 -17.72 4.33 -1.71
C THR A 144 -16.94 5.37 -0.91
N THR A 145 -17.64 6.38 -0.41
CA THR A 145 -17.04 7.41 0.44
C THR A 145 -17.10 7.01 1.90
N VAL A 146 -15.97 7.09 2.60
CA VAL A 146 -15.80 6.76 4.01
C VAL A 146 -15.28 7.99 4.73
N ASP A 147 -15.84 8.28 5.91
CA ASP A 147 -15.26 9.25 6.84
C ASP A 147 -14.14 8.59 7.65
N LEU A 148 -12.93 9.10 7.47
CA LEU A 148 -11.69 8.61 8.06
C LEU A 148 -11.52 9.01 9.53
N VAL A 149 -12.18 10.09 9.98
CA VAL A 149 -12.18 10.45 11.40
C VAL A 149 -12.93 9.39 12.21
N GLY A 150 -14.00 8.84 11.62
CA GLY A 150 -14.76 7.75 12.21
C GLY A 150 -15.55 8.15 13.45
N GLY A 151 -15.86 7.15 14.27
CA GLY A 151 -16.41 7.37 15.61
C GLY A 151 -15.30 7.51 16.65
N THR A 152 -15.64 7.98 17.85
CA THR A 152 -14.66 8.25 18.91
C THR A 152 -13.83 7.04 19.36
N GLU A 153 -14.23 5.80 19.07
CA GLU A 153 -13.57 4.58 19.56
C GLU A 153 -13.25 3.55 18.47
N ASP A 154 -13.67 3.75 17.21
CA ASP A 154 -13.58 2.71 16.17
C ASP A 154 -12.97 3.25 14.86
N THR A 155 -11.94 2.55 14.37
CA THR A 155 -11.41 2.75 13.03
C THR A 155 -12.50 2.42 11.99
N PRO A 156 -12.76 3.33 11.02
CA PRO A 156 -13.76 3.12 9.97
C PRO A 156 -13.58 1.82 9.20
N THR A 157 -14.68 1.10 8.96
CA THR A 157 -14.70 -0.03 8.03
C THR A 157 -15.06 0.46 6.64
N VAL A 158 -14.25 0.09 5.64
CA VAL A 158 -14.50 0.41 4.22
C VAL A 158 -15.41 -0.63 3.60
N THR A 159 -15.09 -1.91 3.78
CA THR A 159 -15.84 -3.03 3.19
C THR A 159 -15.56 -4.33 3.94
N THR A 160 -16.39 -5.34 3.69
CA THR A 160 -16.24 -6.69 4.22
C THR A 160 -16.66 -7.69 3.14
N ALA A 161 -15.89 -8.77 3.00
CA ALA A 161 -16.21 -9.85 2.07
C ALA A 161 -15.91 -11.22 2.68
N ILE A 162 -16.59 -12.25 2.19
CA ILE A 162 -16.21 -13.63 2.46
C ILE A 162 -15.08 -14.04 1.52
N ALA A 163 -14.05 -14.69 2.06
CA ALA A 163 -12.83 -14.99 1.34
C ALA A 163 -12.21 -16.34 1.77
N PRO A 164 -11.49 -17.04 0.87
CA PRO A 164 -10.78 -18.27 1.22
C PRO A 164 -9.77 -18.05 2.36
N PRO A 165 -9.57 -19.03 3.26
CA PRO A 165 -8.51 -18.95 4.26
C PRO A 165 -7.14 -18.76 3.62
N GLY A 166 -6.23 -18.07 4.30
CA GLY A 166 -4.88 -17.83 3.83
C GLY A 166 -4.28 -16.53 4.34
N HIS A 167 -3.12 -16.18 3.78
CA HIS A 167 -2.40 -14.96 4.11
C HIS A 167 -2.55 -13.94 2.99
N TYR A 168 -3.25 -12.85 3.28
CA TYR A 168 -3.43 -11.71 2.39
C TYR A 168 -2.30 -10.71 2.61
N ASN A 169 -1.24 -10.86 1.84
CA ASN A 169 0.05 -10.17 1.99
C ASN A 169 0.31 -9.08 0.94
N ALA A 170 -0.71 -8.69 0.19
CA ALA A 170 -0.71 -7.49 -0.63
C ALA A 170 -2.13 -6.94 -0.77
N LEU A 171 -2.22 -5.64 -1.00
CA LEU A 171 -3.47 -4.89 -1.13
C LEU A 171 -3.32 -3.88 -2.27
N SER A 172 -4.35 -3.73 -3.09
CA SER A 172 -4.47 -2.59 -3.99
C SER A 172 -5.80 -1.88 -3.79
N TRP A 173 -5.80 -0.57 -3.95
CA TRP A 173 -7.00 0.25 -3.80
C TRP A 173 -6.83 1.58 -4.52
N GLU A 174 -7.94 2.21 -4.85
CA GLU A 174 -7.95 3.50 -5.52
C GLU A 174 -8.66 4.54 -4.66
N MET A 175 -8.06 5.72 -4.52
CA MET A 175 -8.81 6.94 -4.28
C MET A 175 -9.35 7.43 -5.61
N VAL A 176 -10.67 7.50 -5.74
CA VAL A 176 -11.33 7.93 -6.98
C VAL A 176 -12.16 9.17 -6.75
N THR A 177 -12.43 9.91 -7.82
CA THR A 177 -13.35 11.03 -7.77
C THR A 177 -14.78 10.51 -7.55
N ALA A 178 -15.44 10.96 -6.49
CA ALA A 178 -16.86 10.70 -6.31
C ALA A 178 -17.65 11.29 -7.47
N THR A 179 -18.54 10.51 -8.06
CA THR A 179 -19.34 10.91 -9.22
C THR A 179 -20.71 11.47 -8.86
N GLU A 180 -21.15 11.26 -7.63
CA GLU A 180 -22.46 11.64 -7.12
C GLU A 180 -22.42 11.95 -5.62
N GLY A 181 -23.52 12.50 -5.09
CA GLY A 181 -23.63 12.88 -3.68
C GLY A 181 -22.99 14.24 -3.36
N GLU A 182 -22.84 14.50 -2.06
CA GLU A 182 -22.31 15.77 -1.53
C GLU A 182 -20.85 16.02 -1.92
N PHE A 183 -20.07 14.95 -2.11
CA PHE A 183 -18.64 15.01 -2.42
C PHE A 183 -18.34 14.86 -3.92
N ALA A 184 -19.35 14.97 -4.78
CA ALA A 184 -19.18 14.82 -6.22
C ALA A 184 -18.12 15.79 -6.76
N GLY A 185 -17.16 15.26 -7.51
CA GLY A 185 -16.00 16.01 -8.01
C GLY A 185 -14.79 16.01 -7.07
N SER A 186 -14.86 15.36 -5.90
CA SER A 186 -13.73 15.25 -4.96
C SER A 186 -13.32 13.80 -4.72
N THR A 187 -12.03 13.61 -4.43
CA THR A 187 -11.43 12.33 -4.01
C THR A 187 -11.22 12.31 -2.50
N LEU A 188 -10.85 13.46 -1.93
CA LEU A 188 -10.62 13.69 -0.51
C LEU A 188 -11.24 15.03 -0.11
N VAL A 189 -12.01 15.07 0.99
CA VAL A 189 -12.54 16.30 1.57
C VAL A 189 -12.16 16.36 3.04
N LEU A 190 -11.47 17.42 3.44
CA LEU A 190 -11.08 17.66 4.83
C LEU A 190 -11.93 18.79 5.40
N ASP A 191 -12.58 18.55 6.52
CA ASP A 191 -13.40 19.53 7.24
C ASP A 191 -12.94 19.64 8.69
N GLY A 192 -12.71 20.86 9.16
CA GLY A 192 -12.18 21.07 10.50
C GLY A 192 -11.89 22.51 10.87
N THR A 193 -11.06 22.67 11.88
CA THR A 193 -10.59 23.96 12.38
C THR A 193 -9.08 23.97 12.53
N ALA A 194 -8.45 25.09 12.19
CA ALA A 194 -7.04 25.35 12.44
C ALA A 194 -6.88 26.57 13.34
N GLU A 195 -6.18 26.43 14.45
CA GLU A 195 -5.93 27.50 15.40
C GLU A 195 -4.45 27.86 15.52
N ARG A 196 -4.14 29.16 15.48
CA ARG A 196 -2.81 29.66 15.85
C ARG A 196 -2.91 31.11 16.33
N ASP A 197 -2.18 31.44 17.40
CA ASP A 197 -2.08 32.80 17.94
C ASP A 197 -3.46 33.46 18.22
N GLY A 198 -4.45 32.67 18.64
CA GLY A 198 -5.82 33.12 18.92
C GLY A 198 -6.68 33.41 17.69
N ARG A 199 -6.19 33.09 16.47
CA ARG A 199 -6.99 33.05 15.25
C ARG A 199 -7.41 31.60 14.98
N THR A 200 -8.70 31.39 14.79
CA THR A 200 -9.28 30.10 14.39
C THR A 200 -9.83 30.23 12.97
N ILE A 201 -9.43 29.33 12.08
CA ILE A 201 -9.96 29.23 10.71
C ILE A 201 -10.79 27.96 10.63
N ASN A 202 -12.08 28.09 10.32
CA ASN A 202 -12.90 26.95 9.92
C ASN A 202 -12.56 26.63 8.46
N PHE A 203 -12.18 25.39 8.18
CA PHE A 203 -11.75 25.00 6.84
C PHE A 203 -12.57 23.84 6.28
N THR A 204 -12.83 23.93 4.98
CA THR A 204 -13.19 22.81 4.12
C THR A 204 -12.24 22.82 2.91
N ILE A 205 -11.48 21.75 2.75
CA ILE A 205 -10.51 21.57 1.65
C ILE A 205 -10.96 20.37 0.83
N ALA A 206 -11.50 20.63 -0.36
CA ALA A 206 -11.99 19.60 -1.28
C ALA A 206 -10.96 19.36 -2.40
N LEU A 207 -10.31 18.20 -2.37
CA LEU A 207 -9.28 17.81 -3.33
C LEU A 207 -9.83 16.82 -4.35
N ASN A 208 -9.42 16.96 -5.60
CA ASN A 208 -9.68 16.03 -6.69
C ASN A 208 -8.34 15.51 -7.26
N LYS A 209 -7.80 14.49 -6.60
CA LYS A 209 -6.56 13.82 -6.99
C LYS A 209 -6.76 12.30 -6.95
N PRO A 210 -7.28 11.70 -8.02
CA PRO A 210 -7.49 10.26 -8.05
C PRO A 210 -6.16 9.55 -8.25
N VAL A 211 -5.97 8.44 -7.54
CA VAL A 211 -4.70 7.74 -7.43
C VAL A 211 -4.92 6.28 -7.02
N ALA A 212 -4.18 5.37 -7.63
CA ALA A 212 -4.12 3.96 -7.28
C ALA A 212 -2.89 3.67 -6.41
N HIS A 213 -3.09 2.79 -5.43
CA HIS A 213 -2.06 2.31 -4.53
C HIS A 213 -1.95 0.80 -4.71
N PHE A 214 -0.72 0.29 -4.88
CA PHE A 214 -0.40 -1.12 -4.82
C PHE A 214 0.61 -1.32 -3.71
N CYS A 215 0.29 -2.18 -2.75
CA CYS A 215 1.00 -2.24 -1.49
C CYS A 215 1.32 -3.70 -1.13
N GLY A 216 2.41 -3.88 -0.38
CA GLY A 216 2.83 -5.18 0.12
C GLY A 216 2.09 -5.60 1.40
N GLU A 217 2.78 -6.39 2.22
CA GLU A 217 2.26 -6.81 3.52
C GLU A 217 2.15 -5.60 4.46
N TYR A 218 1.16 -5.63 5.35
CA TYR A 218 1.01 -4.63 6.40
C TYR A 218 2.29 -4.52 7.25
N VAL A 219 2.76 -3.30 7.48
CA VAL A 219 3.93 -3.01 8.32
C VAL A 219 3.49 -2.34 9.62
N GLY A 220 3.55 -3.06 10.73
CA GLY A 220 3.24 -2.52 12.05
C GLY A 220 3.53 -3.55 13.15
N ASP A 221 3.20 -3.19 14.39
CA ASP A 221 3.44 -4.06 15.56
C ASP A 221 2.57 -5.32 15.54
N GLU A 222 1.36 -5.21 15.00
CA GLU A 222 0.43 -6.32 14.81
C GLU A 222 0.56 -6.93 13.43
N ARG A 223 0.39 -8.25 13.34
CA ARG A 223 0.26 -8.94 12.05
C ARG A 223 -1.20 -8.91 11.60
N LYS A 224 -1.42 -8.52 10.34
CA LYS A 224 -2.76 -8.44 9.71
C LYS A 224 -2.82 -9.34 8.47
N GLY A 225 -4.02 -9.57 7.94
CA GLY A 225 -4.21 -10.37 6.71
C GLY A 225 -4.19 -11.90 6.86
N PHE A 226 -4.09 -12.45 8.07
CA PHE A 226 -4.18 -13.92 8.31
C PHE A 226 -5.63 -14.36 8.51
N LEU A 227 -6.23 -14.96 7.50
CA LEU A 227 -7.62 -15.42 7.53
C LEU A 227 -7.71 -16.92 7.79
N GLU A 228 -8.28 -17.27 8.94
CA GLU A 228 -8.64 -18.64 9.28
C GLU A 228 -9.99 -19.05 8.68
N ALA A 229 -10.25 -20.35 8.57
CA ALA A 229 -11.54 -20.88 8.16
C ALA A 229 -12.65 -20.44 9.12
N ASN A 230 -13.68 -19.73 8.60
CA ASN A 230 -14.75 -19.09 9.37
C ASN A 230 -14.26 -18.04 10.40
N GLY A 231 -13.01 -17.63 10.32
CA GLY A 231 -12.43 -16.58 11.15
C GLY A 231 -12.74 -15.18 10.62
N VAL A 232 -12.17 -14.17 11.28
CA VAL A 232 -12.16 -12.78 10.82
C VAL A 232 -10.72 -12.31 10.73
N ALA A 233 -10.35 -11.72 9.61
CA ALA A 233 -9.07 -11.04 9.44
C ALA A 233 -9.29 -9.59 9.05
N LYS A 234 -8.44 -8.72 9.58
CA LYS A 234 -8.40 -7.31 9.17
C LYS A 234 -7.31 -7.09 8.13
N LEU A 235 -7.61 -6.26 7.16
CA LEU A 235 -6.68 -5.54 6.31
C LEU A 235 -6.82 -4.06 6.63
N GLU A 236 -5.81 -3.27 6.28
CA GLU A 236 -5.77 -1.85 6.62
C GLU A 236 -5.24 -1.04 5.44
N THR A 237 -5.92 0.06 5.13
CA THR A 237 -5.33 1.21 4.45
C THR A 237 -5.03 2.26 5.49
N THR A 238 -3.81 2.80 5.50
CA THR A 238 -3.37 3.80 6.46
C THR A 238 -3.19 5.15 5.75
N PHE A 239 -3.58 6.25 6.39
CA PHE A 239 -3.46 7.61 5.88
C PHE A 239 -2.61 8.45 6.83
N HIS A 240 -1.37 8.72 6.45
CA HIS A 240 -0.43 9.50 7.26
C HIS A 240 -0.59 11.00 6.99
N PHE A 241 -1.52 11.65 7.69
CA PHE A 241 -1.77 13.09 7.52
C PHE A 241 -0.64 14.00 7.97
N ASP A 242 0.37 13.48 8.68
CA ASP A 242 1.61 14.20 8.91
C ASP A 242 2.47 14.32 7.65
N HIS A 243 2.29 13.47 6.63
CA HIS A 243 2.85 13.70 5.29
C HIS A 243 2.15 14.84 4.55
N PHE A 244 0.93 15.21 4.95
CA PHE A 244 0.18 16.34 4.39
C PHE A 244 0.45 17.65 5.12
N PHE A 245 0.26 17.67 6.45
CA PHE A 245 0.38 18.89 7.25
C PHE A 245 1.74 19.03 7.96
N GLY A 246 2.58 18.01 7.93
CA GLY A 246 3.81 17.97 8.70
C GLY A 246 3.53 17.93 10.20
N ARG A 247 4.58 18.13 10.99
CA ARG A 247 4.58 17.99 12.45
C ARG A 247 5.44 19.06 13.09
N SER A 248 4.93 19.71 14.14
CA SER A 248 5.73 20.68 14.89
C SER A 248 6.88 20.06 15.71
N ASP A 249 6.82 18.75 15.98
CA ASP A 249 7.79 18.01 16.80
C ASP A 249 9.02 17.50 16.00
N ARG A 250 9.07 17.76 14.69
CA ARG A 250 10.15 17.33 13.80
C ARG A 250 10.85 18.51 13.12
N PRO A 251 12.16 18.43 12.81
CA PRO A 251 12.84 19.47 12.04
C PRO A 251 12.18 19.73 10.67
N ILE A 252 12.25 20.97 10.18
CA ILE A 252 11.59 21.38 8.92
C ILE A 252 12.27 20.77 7.66
N ASP A 253 13.53 20.38 7.79
CA ASP A 253 14.40 19.84 6.73
C ASP A 253 14.47 18.31 6.74
N GLN A 254 13.50 17.66 7.37
CA GLN A 254 13.40 16.21 7.46
C GLN A 254 11.98 15.78 7.14
N SER A 255 11.83 14.70 6.35
CA SER A 255 10.54 14.05 6.11
C SER A 255 9.81 13.79 7.43
N PRO A 256 8.48 13.95 7.54
CA PRO A 256 7.62 14.40 6.45
C PRO A 256 7.60 15.92 6.24
N ASN A 257 8.32 16.73 7.03
CA ASN A 257 8.15 18.18 7.01
C ASN A 257 8.67 18.89 5.76
N ASP A 258 9.73 18.37 5.13
CA ASP A 258 10.27 18.87 3.87
C ASP A 258 9.40 18.49 2.65
N GLU A 259 8.50 17.53 2.84
CA GLU A 259 7.58 16.96 1.85
C GLU A 259 6.12 17.41 2.04
N ALA A 260 5.75 17.87 3.23
CA ALA A 260 4.41 18.31 3.59
C ALA A 260 4.11 19.74 3.15
N ILE A 261 2.84 20.02 2.81
CA ILE A 261 2.39 21.37 2.49
C ILE A 261 2.24 22.26 3.75
N GLY A 262 1.88 21.66 4.89
CA GLY A 262 1.55 22.44 6.10
C GLY A 262 0.17 23.10 6.02
N PHE A 263 -0.17 23.93 7.01
CA PHE A 263 -1.43 24.67 7.03
C PHE A 263 -1.30 26.15 6.62
N GLN A 264 -0.10 26.72 6.71
CA GLN A 264 0.17 28.12 6.44
C GLN A 264 -0.25 28.57 5.02
N PRO A 265 0.01 27.80 3.94
CA PRO A 265 -0.44 28.19 2.60
C PRO A 265 -1.95 28.36 2.52
N PHE A 266 -2.71 27.50 3.18
CA PHE A 266 -4.17 27.59 3.29
C PHE A 266 -4.61 28.79 4.13
N ALA A 267 -3.94 29.05 5.26
CA ALA A 267 -4.25 30.20 6.11
C ALA A 267 -4.00 31.56 5.42
N ASN A 268 -3.06 31.61 4.46
CA ASN A 268 -2.75 32.81 3.67
C ASN A 268 -3.87 33.17 2.69
N ILE A 269 -4.59 32.17 2.19
CA ILE A 269 -5.66 32.35 1.20
C ILE A 269 -7.07 32.34 1.83
N ALA A 270 -7.17 32.15 3.15
CA ALA A 270 -8.44 32.16 3.87
C ALA A 270 -9.09 33.56 3.84
N GLU A 271 -10.41 33.58 3.63
CA GLU A 271 -11.23 34.80 3.64
C GLU A 271 -11.75 35.06 5.06
N GLY A 272 -10.98 35.85 5.82
CA GLY A 272 -11.26 36.06 7.25
C GLY A 272 -10.96 34.79 8.05
N ASP A 273 -11.96 34.27 8.77
CA ASP A 273 -11.85 33.07 9.62
C ASP A 273 -12.49 31.85 8.95
N THR A 274 -12.56 31.85 7.62
CA THR A 274 -13.14 30.78 6.83
C THR A 274 -12.26 30.48 5.62
N LEU A 275 -12.08 29.19 5.36
CA LEU A 275 -11.46 28.65 4.15
C LEU A 275 -12.41 27.62 3.55
N ASN A 276 -12.85 27.82 2.32
CA ASN A 276 -13.60 26.81 1.57
C ASN A 276 -13.06 26.79 0.16
N VAL A 277 -12.31 25.74 -0.19
CA VAL A 277 -11.52 25.69 -1.42
C VAL A 277 -11.56 24.33 -2.08
N THR A 278 -11.60 24.35 -3.40
CA THR A 278 -11.50 23.19 -4.30
C THR A 278 -10.09 23.06 -4.88
N SER A 279 -9.76 21.91 -5.48
CA SER A 279 -8.50 21.74 -6.22
C SER A 279 -8.29 22.78 -7.32
N GLU A 280 -9.34 23.14 -8.06
CA GLU A 280 -9.28 24.14 -9.12
C GLU A 280 -8.95 25.54 -8.58
N GLU A 281 -9.49 25.89 -7.41
CA GLU A 281 -9.20 27.16 -6.73
C GLU A 281 -7.80 27.16 -6.13
N LEU A 282 -7.37 26.06 -5.49
CA LEU A 282 -6.03 25.92 -4.93
C LEU A 282 -4.95 26.07 -6.01
N GLN A 283 -5.17 25.53 -7.22
CA GLN A 283 -4.25 25.71 -8.33
C GLN A 283 -4.09 27.18 -8.76
N GLN A 284 -5.11 28.01 -8.54
CA GLN A 284 -5.07 29.44 -8.89
C GLN A 284 -4.55 30.31 -7.76
N LEU A 285 -4.81 29.91 -6.51
CA LEU A 285 -4.54 30.69 -5.30
C LEU A 285 -3.16 30.41 -4.70
N LEU A 286 -2.66 29.18 -4.81
CA LEU A 286 -1.34 28.81 -4.33
C LEU A 286 -0.25 29.19 -5.33
N THR A 287 0.97 29.39 -4.83
CA THR A 287 2.14 29.44 -5.70
C THR A 287 2.36 28.10 -6.39
N GLU A 288 3.12 28.10 -7.50
CA GLU A 288 3.46 26.86 -8.22
C GLU A 288 4.19 25.85 -7.31
N GLU A 289 5.09 26.33 -6.45
CA GLU A 289 5.82 25.49 -5.50
C GLU A 289 4.86 24.86 -4.46
N GLU A 290 4.02 25.67 -3.82
CA GLU A 290 3.02 25.19 -2.85
C GLU A 290 2.03 24.21 -3.49
N TYR A 291 1.55 24.49 -4.70
CA TYR A 291 0.64 23.58 -5.38
C TYR A 291 1.31 22.26 -5.75
N ASN A 292 2.58 22.28 -6.18
CA ASN A 292 3.33 21.06 -6.46
C ASN A 292 3.56 20.23 -5.18
N THR A 293 3.89 20.89 -4.06
CA THR A 293 3.98 20.22 -2.75
C THR A 293 2.64 19.63 -2.35
N LEU A 294 1.53 20.38 -2.46
CA LEU A 294 0.19 19.87 -2.18
C LEU A 294 -0.12 18.61 -3.01
N VAL A 295 0.14 18.65 -4.32
CA VAL A 295 -0.09 17.51 -5.22
C VAL A 295 0.76 16.32 -4.81
N PHE A 296 2.01 16.53 -4.42
CA PHE A 296 2.88 15.46 -3.91
C PHE A 296 2.31 14.87 -2.61
N SER A 297 2.06 15.71 -1.59
CA SER A 297 1.63 15.25 -0.28
C SER A 297 0.32 14.47 -0.29
N VAL A 298 -0.64 14.83 -1.14
CA VAL A 298 -1.90 14.06 -1.26
C VAL A 298 -1.72 12.76 -2.05
N THR A 299 -0.76 12.71 -2.98
CA THR A 299 -0.48 11.52 -3.80
C THR A 299 0.17 10.42 -2.97
N GLU A 300 1.02 10.79 -2.02
CA GLU A 300 1.77 9.88 -1.15
C GLU A 300 1.06 9.59 0.18
N LEU A 301 -0.22 9.98 0.33
CA LEU A 301 -0.92 9.90 1.61
C LEU A 301 -1.20 8.45 2.07
N GLY A 302 -1.47 7.56 1.11
CA GLY A 302 -1.97 6.21 1.36
C GLY A 302 -0.89 5.15 1.55
N HIS A 303 -1.04 4.34 2.59
CA HIS A 303 -0.11 3.32 3.06
C HIS A 303 -0.83 2.04 3.52
N VAL A 304 -0.07 1.04 3.99
CA VAL A 304 -0.59 -0.15 4.69
C VAL A 304 0.23 -0.36 5.97
N GLY A 305 -0.25 0.21 7.07
CA GLY A 305 0.58 0.51 8.24
C GLY A 305 1.65 1.54 7.85
N GLU A 306 2.90 1.30 8.24
CA GLU A 306 4.07 2.09 7.82
C GLU A 306 4.61 1.69 6.43
N GLY A 307 3.95 0.76 5.75
CA GLY A 307 4.40 0.23 4.46
C GLY A 307 4.02 1.15 3.31
N HIS A 308 5.02 1.61 2.54
CA HIS A 308 4.78 2.39 1.33
C HIS A 308 4.04 1.60 0.26
N CYS A 309 3.38 2.31 -0.64
CA CYS A 309 2.72 1.75 -1.81
C CYS A 309 3.36 2.27 -3.09
N ARG A 310 3.32 1.45 -4.14
CA ARG A 310 3.50 1.93 -5.50
C ARG A 310 2.29 2.77 -5.87
N ILE A 311 2.57 3.97 -6.37
CA ILE A 311 1.54 4.93 -6.74
C ILE A 311 1.37 5.01 -8.26
N GLU A 312 0.13 4.97 -8.74
CA GLU A 312 -0.22 5.21 -10.15
C GLU A 312 -1.35 6.24 -10.27
N LEU A 313 -1.15 7.25 -11.12
CA LEU A 313 -2.15 8.29 -11.36
C LEU A 313 -3.29 7.76 -12.24
N LEU A 314 -4.53 8.11 -11.89
CA LEU A 314 -5.75 7.71 -12.58
C LEU A 314 -6.24 8.76 -13.59
#